data_AF-A0A085ZS49-F1
#
_entry.id   AF-A0A085ZS49-F1
#
_cell.length_a   1.000
_cell.length_b   1.000
_cell.length_c   1.000
_cell.angle_alpha   90.00
_cell.angle_beta   90.00
_cell.angle_gamma   90.00
#
_symmetry.space_group_name_H-M   'P 1'
#
loop_
_entity.id
_entity.type
_entity.pdbx_description
1 polymer ?
#
loop_
_entity_poly.entity_id
_entity_poly.type
_entity_poly.pdbx_seq_one_letter_code
_entity_poly.pdbx_strand_id
1 'polypeptide(L)'
;MNKKKAVILTIILLLGIGSYYLINQDFIKRFYNLDDESSKNKNLTEQEIVIKEPNVFVGDEGYMLKGKLLDKKFEKEFNALPDTLYIMEFNDYLYPVDNKIKTGDTGYSLIQDNTIKNINNYSGTIQQNELISYLKLAVKLAAEFPIFASSENRYDALISNEEFNNTYKTYFAVTEDNYGISQLPSDVKKKIIDFYQSDQGDEYRYKIKGEQTSTDLIWKGELTGKGKKEFAILFNKKSDLEDRYMLLVYATKNLPYQKNKDYYLVYNEIFYDRVLLKHLKFSIEGEDYINEVYMGNENKEMPKYDGILLQQMNMTDEVLVYNEKFDRMVKYSQLPESKLNRETESEEN
;
A
#
# COMPACT_ATOMS: atom_id res chain seq x y z
N MET A 1 16.77 -76.11 27.56
CA MET A 1 16.66 -74.73 27.01
C MET A 1 18.04 -74.09 27.05
N ASN A 2 18.65 -73.84 25.89
CA ASN A 2 20.11 -73.68 25.74
C ASN A 2 20.65 -72.45 26.46
N LYS A 3 21.65 -72.63 27.34
CA LYS A 3 22.39 -71.56 28.03
C LYS A 3 22.85 -70.45 27.08
N LYS A 4 23.17 -70.77 25.82
CA LYS A 4 23.49 -69.80 24.76
C LYS A 4 22.33 -68.84 24.43
N LYS A 5 21.08 -69.32 24.39
CA LYS A 5 19.90 -68.49 24.15
C LYS A 5 19.61 -67.56 25.32
N ALA A 6 19.84 -68.01 26.56
CA ALA A 6 19.68 -67.18 27.76
C ALA A 6 20.72 -66.04 27.78
N VAL A 7 22.00 -66.33 27.49
CA VAL A 7 23.05 -65.30 27.41
C VAL A 7 22.76 -64.26 26.34
N ILE A 8 22.32 -64.68 25.15
CA ILE A 8 21.95 -63.76 24.06
C ILE A 8 20.76 -62.88 24.48
N LEU A 9 19.75 -63.45 25.15
CA LEU A 9 18.62 -62.66 25.64
C LEU A 9 19.06 -61.62 26.67
N THR A 10 19.96 -61.98 27.59
CA THR A 10 20.49 -61.05 28.60
C THR A 10 21.30 -59.92 27.96
N ILE A 11 22.10 -60.22 26.93
CA ILE A 11 22.86 -59.20 26.20
C ILE A 11 21.93 -58.25 25.46
N ILE A 12 20.87 -58.76 24.80
CA ILE A 12 19.88 -57.93 24.13
C ILE A 12 19.13 -57.05 25.14
N LEU A 13 18.79 -57.58 26.32
CA LEU A 13 18.13 -56.82 27.37
C LEU A 13 19.03 -55.71 27.93
N LEU A 14 20.32 -56.00 28.15
CA LEU A 14 21.31 -55.01 28.59
C LEU A 14 21.56 -53.93 27.53
N LEU A 15 21.62 -54.30 26.25
CA LEU A 15 21.72 -53.34 25.15
C LEU A 15 20.45 -52.49 25.02
N GLY A 16 19.27 -53.08 25.21
CA GLY A 16 17.99 -52.37 25.21
C GLY A 16 17.89 -51.35 26.35
N ILE A 17 18.30 -51.72 27.57
CA ILE A 17 18.32 -50.82 28.73
C ILE A 17 19.38 -49.72 28.54
N GLY A 18 20.57 -50.06 28.04
CA GLY A 18 21.62 -49.07 27.75
C GLY A 18 21.23 -48.07 26.66
N SER A 19 20.56 -48.54 25.59
CA SER A 19 20.04 -47.69 24.52
C SER A 19 18.94 -46.75 25.03
N TYR A 20 18.03 -47.27 25.87
CA TYR A 20 16.99 -46.47 26.51
C TYR A 20 17.58 -45.40 27.44
N TYR A 21 18.64 -45.73 28.20
CA TYR A 21 19.30 -44.78 29.09
C TYR A 21 20.05 -43.68 28.33
N LEU A 22 20.69 -44.01 27.21
CA LEU A 22 21.37 -43.02 26.36
C LEU A 22 20.38 -42.09 25.64
N ILE A 23 19.29 -42.64 25.08
CA ILE A 23 18.23 -41.85 24.44
C ILE A 23 17.55 -40.94 25.46
N ASN A 24 17.28 -41.42 26.68
CA ASN A 24 16.73 -40.58 27.73
C ASN A 24 17.73 -39.56 28.28
N GLN A 25 19.05 -39.84 28.34
CA GLN A 25 20.02 -38.81 28.74
C GLN A 25 20.12 -37.69 27.70
N ASP A 26 20.05 -37.99 26.40
CA ASP A 26 20.04 -36.95 25.37
C ASP A 26 18.70 -36.20 25.32
N PHE A 27 17.58 -36.88 25.60
CA PHE A 27 16.27 -36.23 25.71
C PHE A 27 16.18 -35.34 26.96
N ILE A 28 16.69 -35.79 28.10
CA ILE A 28 16.76 -35.03 29.36
C ILE A 28 17.76 -33.87 29.23
N LYS A 29 18.92 -34.04 28.59
CA LYS A 29 19.85 -32.93 28.32
C LYS A 29 19.26 -31.90 27.36
N ARG A 30 18.41 -32.31 26.40
CA ARG A 30 17.67 -31.37 25.53
C ARG A 30 16.51 -30.67 26.25
N PHE A 31 15.92 -31.30 27.27
CA PHE A 31 14.83 -30.72 28.05
C PHE A 31 15.31 -29.86 29.24
N TYR A 32 16.48 -30.16 29.82
CA TYR A 32 17.04 -29.49 30.99
C TYR A 32 18.25 -28.58 30.70
N ASN A 33 18.66 -28.41 29.43
CA ASN A 33 19.53 -27.28 29.03
C ASN A 33 18.72 -25.98 28.78
N LEU A 34 17.48 -25.93 29.25
CA LEU A 34 16.81 -24.70 29.65
C LEU A 34 16.86 -24.70 31.18
N ASP A 35 17.56 -23.72 31.75
CA ASP A 35 17.74 -23.44 33.18
C ASP A 35 18.89 -24.19 33.89
N ASP A 36 20.14 -23.93 33.48
CA ASP A 36 21.27 -24.03 34.42
C ASP A 36 21.50 -22.64 35.06
N GLU A 37 20.91 -22.46 36.24
CA GLU A 37 21.07 -21.33 37.16
C GLU A 37 22.49 -21.25 37.76
N SER A 38 23.52 -21.16 36.91
CA SER A 38 24.88 -20.89 37.37
C SER A 38 25.55 -19.73 36.62
N SER A 39 24.88 -18.59 36.60
CA SER A 39 25.56 -17.29 36.42
C SER A 39 24.85 -16.21 37.23
N LYS A 40 24.94 -16.31 38.56
CA LYS A 40 24.83 -15.13 39.43
C LYS A 40 25.93 -14.14 39.03
N ASN A 41 25.52 -12.91 38.75
CA ASN A 41 26.36 -11.76 38.39
C ASN A 41 27.17 -11.87 37.09
N LYS A 42 26.46 -11.86 35.95
CA LYS A 42 26.95 -11.12 34.78
C LYS A 42 26.01 -9.95 34.56
N ASN A 43 26.60 -8.75 34.53
CA ASN A 43 25.98 -7.53 34.07
C ASN A 43 25.16 -7.82 32.80
N LEU A 44 23.99 -7.20 32.69
CA LEU A 44 23.22 -7.05 31.46
C LEU A 44 24.07 -6.29 30.43
N THR A 45 25.10 -6.93 29.89
CA THR A 45 25.77 -6.52 28.67
C THR A 45 24.91 -7.05 27.52
N GLU A 46 24.20 -6.11 26.90
CA GLU A 46 23.79 -6.10 25.49
C GLU A 46 23.50 -7.50 24.92
N GLN A 47 22.22 -7.88 24.94
CA GLN A 47 21.72 -8.86 23.98
C GLN A 47 22.17 -8.40 22.60
N GLU A 48 22.87 -9.27 21.85
CA GLU A 48 23.15 -9.06 20.42
C GLU A 48 21.85 -8.60 19.76
N ILE A 49 21.81 -7.32 19.38
CA ILE A 49 20.71 -6.75 18.62
C ILE A 49 20.84 -7.39 17.24
N VAL A 50 20.13 -8.50 17.03
CA VAL A 50 19.91 -9.02 15.68
C VAL A 50 19.09 -7.94 14.97
N ILE A 51 19.77 -7.10 14.20
CA ILE A 51 19.11 -6.12 13.35
C ILE A 51 18.32 -6.93 12.33
N LYS A 52 17.00 -6.97 12.51
CA LYS A 52 16.11 -7.55 11.51
C LYS A 52 15.83 -6.48 10.46
N GLU A 53 16.09 -6.83 9.21
CA GLU A 53 15.75 -5.99 8.06
C GLU A 53 14.25 -5.65 8.09
N PRO A 54 13.87 -4.40 7.82
CA PRO A 54 12.47 -4.02 7.79
C PRO A 54 11.77 -4.58 6.56
N ASN A 55 10.50 -4.90 6.75
CA ASN A 55 9.56 -5.05 5.64
C ASN A 55 8.95 -3.68 5.31
N VAL A 56 8.54 -3.49 4.07
CA VAL A 56 7.91 -2.26 3.59
C VAL A 56 6.49 -2.58 3.15
N PHE A 57 5.52 -1.80 3.63
CA PHE A 57 4.13 -1.95 3.23
C PHE A 57 3.90 -1.33 1.85
N VAL A 58 3.37 -2.15 0.93
CA VAL A 58 3.06 -1.75 -0.45
C VAL A 58 1.59 -1.99 -0.83
N GLY A 59 0.78 -2.51 0.09
CA GLY A 59 -0.62 -2.84 -0.16
C GLY A 59 -1.56 -1.63 -0.10
N ASP A 60 -2.86 -1.92 -0.30
CA ASP A 60 -3.93 -0.90 -0.33
C ASP A 60 -4.59 -0.69 1.03
N GLU A 61 -4.68 -1.75 1.83
CA GLU A 61 -5.33 -1.75 3.14
C GLU A 61 -4.54 -2.64 4.11
N GLY A 62 -3.89 -1.99 5.07
CA GLY A 62 -3.10 -2.63 6.11
C GLY A 62 -3.37 -2.00 7.47
N TYR A 63 -3.29 -2.80 8.52
CA TYR A 63 -3.64 -2.41 9.87
C TYR A 63 -2.60 -2.95 10.85
N MET A 64 -2.19 -2.09 11.78
CA MET A 64 -1.47 -2.51 12.98
C MET A 64 -2.48 -2.73 14.09
N LEU A 65 -2.61 -3.99 14.53
CA LEU A 65 -3.58 -4.39 15.55
C LEU A 65 -2.90 -4.57 16.90
N LYS A 66 -3.64 -4.34 17.98
CA LYS A 66 -3.19 -4.71 19.33
C LYS A 66 -2.89 -6.22 19.40
N GLY A 67 -1.79 -6.56 20.05
CA GLY A 67 -1.48 -7.92 20.47
C GLY A 67 -2.17 -8.25 21.81
N LYS A 68 -1.73 -9.32 22.48
CA LYS A 68 -2.32 -9.73 23.76
C LYS A 68 -1.76 -8.96 24.94
N LEU A 69 -2.58 -8.73 25.95
CA LEU A 69 -2.12 -8.27 27.26
C LEU A 69 -1.32 -9.38 27.95
N LEU A 70 -0.16 -9.02 28.50
CA LEU A 70 0.76 -9.93 29.19
C LEU A 70 0.78 -9.68 30.70
N ASP A 71 0.60 -8.43 31.13
CA ASP A 71 0.56 -8.06 32.54
C ASP A 71 -0.75 -7.34 32.90
N LYS A 72 -1.55 -7.98 33.76
CA LYS A 72 -2.84 -7.46 34.24
C LYS A 72 -2.75 -6.11 34.94
N LYS A 73 -1.58 -5.73 35.48
CA LYS A 73 -1.40 -4.40 36.08
C LYS A 73 -1.65 -3.25 35.09
N PHE A 74 -1.41 -3.49 33.81
CA PHE A 74 -1.56 -2.50 32.73
C PHE A 74 -2.90 -2.61 31.99
N GLU A 75 -3.85 -3.43 32.48
CA GLU A 75 -5.13 -3.71 31.82
C GLU A 75 -5.92 -2.42 31.50
N LYS A 76 -5.92 -1.44 32.41
CA LYS A 76 -6.62 -0.16 32.20
C LYS A 76 -6.04 0.63 31.03
N GLU A 77 -4.71 0.71 30.92
CA GLU A 77 -4.02 1.45 29.85
C GLU A 77 -4.15 0.72 28.52
N PHE A 78 -4.06 -0.61 28.54
CA PHE A 78 -4.26 -1.46 27.36
C PHE A 78 -5.69 -1.37 26.80
N ASN A 79 -6.71 -1.41 27.67
CA ASN A 79 -8.11 -1.33 27.27
C ASN A 79 -8.54 0.08 26.82
N ALA A 80 -7.77 1.12 27.16
CA ALA A 80 -8.04 2.49 26.72
C ALA A 80 -7.66 2.71 25.24
N LEU A 81 -6.76 1.90 24.69
CA LEU A 81 -6.31 1.98 23.30
C LEU A 81 -7.24 1.20 22.37
N PRO A 82 -7.47 1.64 21.12
CA PRO A 82 -8.31 0.93 20.14
C PRO A 82 -7.65 -0.36 19.65
N ASP A 83 -8.46 -1.32 19.16
CA ASP A 83 -7.97 -2.59 18.59
C ASP A 83 -7.13 -2.39 17.33
N THR A 84 -7.52 -1.44 16.49
CA THR A 84 -6.69 -0.94 15.39
C THR A 84 -5.90 0.26 15.86
N LEU A 85 -4.59 0.10 15.96
CA LEU A 85 -3.65 1.11 16.46
C LEU A 85 -3.20 2.09 15.38
N TYR A 86 -3.13 1.63 14.13
CA TYR A 86 -2.68 2.43 12.99
C TYR A 86 -3.16 1.81 11.69
N ILE A 87 -3.50 2.66 10.71
CA ILE A 87 -3.78 2.25 9.33
C ILE A 87 -2.50 2.51 8.55
N MET A 88 -1.96 1.45 7.95
CA MET A 88 -0.70 1.49 7.23
C MET A 88 -0.82 2.33 5.95
N GLU A 89 0.19 3.14 5.70
CA GLU A 89 0.39 3.88 4.46
C GLU A 89 1.47 3.23 3.61
N PHE A 90 1.36 3.39 2.29
CA PHE A 90 2.38 2.93 1.36
C PHE A 90 3.76 3.47 1.75
N ASN A 91 4.80 2.63 1.67
CA ASN A 91 6.18 2.93 2.08
C ASN A 91 6.38 3.07 3.61
N ASP A 92 5.44 2.62 4.43
CA ASP A 92 5.69 2.41 5.86
C ASP A 92 6.63 1.23 6.09
N TYR A 93 7.60 1.41 6.99
CA TYR A 93 8.58 0.41 7.36
C TYR A 93 8.15 -0.31 8.64
N LEU A 94 8.06 -1.64 8.58
CA LEU A 94 7.78 -2.50 9.72
C LEU A 94 9.01 -3.34 10.06
N TYR A 95 9.56 -3.10 11.25
CA TYR A 95 10.61 -3.92 11.83
C TYR A 95 9.98 -5.11 12.53
N PRO A 96 10.24 -6.36 12.07
CA PRO A 96 9.73 -7.53 12.75
C PRO A 96 10.40 -7.65 14.13
N VAL A 97 9.61 -7.98 15.14
CA VAL A 97 10.03 -8.19 16.51
C VAL A 97 9.66 -9.63 16.88
N ASP A 98 10.61 -10.36 17.46
CA ASP A 98 10.26 -11.66 18.06
C ASP A 98 9.38 -11.42 19.27
N ASN A 99 8.09 -11.72 19.14
CA ASN A 99 7.24 -11.93 20.29
C ASN A 99 7.80 -13.16 21.02
N LYS A 100 8.63 -12.95 22.05
CA LYS A 100 9.32 -14.00 22.83
C LYS A 100 8.34 -14.93 23.61
N ILE A 101 7.06 -14.95 23.27
CA ILE A 101 5.99 -15.61 24.02
C ILE A 101 5.12 -16.44 23.07
N LYS A 102 5.53 -17.69 22.81
CA LYS A 102 4.76 -18.90 22.38
C LYS A 102 3.65 -18.82 21.30
N THR A 103 3.25 -17.66 20.82
CA THR A 103 2.28 -17.45 19.75
C THR A 103 3.12 -17.25 18.49
N GLY A 104 2.97 -18.12 17.49
CA GLY A 104 3.83 -18.12 16.29
C GLY A 104 3.69 -16.87 15.39
N ASP A 105 3.14 -15.77 15.90
CA ASP A 105 2.84 -14.55 15.16
C ASP A 105 3.97 -13.53 15.34
N THR A 106 4.57 -13.11 14.23
CA THR A 106 5.58 -12.06 14.21
C THR A 106 4.95 -10.73 14.63
N GLY A 107 5.48 -10.12 15.69
CA GLY A 107 5.12 -8.76 16.08
C GLY A 107 5.87 -7.75 15.22
N TYR A 108 5.39 -6.51 15.17
CA TYR A 108 6.01 -5.45 14.36
C TYR A 108 6.11 -4.13 15.13
N SER A 109 7.08 -3.32 14.71
CA SER A 109 7.26 -1.95 15.19
C SER A 109 7.62 -1.03 14.02
N LEU A 110 7.26 0.24 14.12
CA LEU A 110 7.75 1.30 13.21
C LEU A 110 9.18 1.76 13.57
N ILE A 111 9.74 1.25 14.68
CA ILE A 111 11.01 1.68 15.23
C ILE A 111 11.94 0.45 15.28
N GLN A 112 13.11 0.58 14.66
CA GLN A 112 14.13 -0.47 14.61
C GLN A 112 14.56 -0.90 16.02
N ASP A 113 14.99 0.07 16.82
CA ASP A 113 15.48 -0.15 18.17
C ASP A 113 14.38 0.16 19.19
N ASN A 114 13.67 -0.90 19.60
CA ASN A 114 12.51 -0.84 20.48
C ASN A 114 12.89 -0.58 21.95
N THR A 115 13.29 0.65 22.26
CA THR A 115 13.54 1.13 23.63
C THR A 115 12.56 2.24 24.00
N ILE A 116 12.27 2.42 25.30
CA ILE A 116 11.40 3.53 25.76
C ILE A 116 11.96 4.88 25.31
N LYS A 117 13.30 5.04 25.33
CA LYS A 117 13.97 6.26 24.87
C LYS A 117 13.66 6.52 23.39
N ASN A 118 13.83 5.52 22.53
CA ASN A 118 13.61 5.68 21.10
C ASN A 118 12.14 5.86 20.76
N ILE A 119 11.22 5.17 21.46
CA ILE A 119 9.77 5.37 21.30
C ILE A 119 9.37 6.79 21.70
N ASN A 120 9.91 7.32 22.81
CA ASN A 120 9.60 8.69 23.24
C ASN A 120 10.20 9.76 22.32
N ASN A 121 11.29 9.44 21.62
CA ASN A 121 11.95 10.32 20.67
C ASN A 121 11.45 10.16 19.23
N TYR A 122 10.55 9.22 18.98
CA TYR A 122 10.01 8.99 17.64
C TYR A 122 9.01 10.09 17.29
N SER A 123 9.38 10.92 16.32
CA SER A 123 8.60 12.08 15.85
C SER A 123 7.44 11.70 14.93
N GLY A 124 6.80 10.56 15.15
CA GLY A 124 5.75 10.01 14.28
C GLY A 124 4.60 10.96 13.98
N THR A 125 3.73 10.57 13.07
CA THR A 125 2.58 11.39 12.67
C THR A 125 1.48 11.35 13.74
N ILE A 126 0.52 12.29 13.67
CA ILE A 126 -0.63 12.30 14.59
C ILE A 126 -1.42 10.98 14.50
N GLN A 127 -1.49 10.40 13.31
CA GLN A 127 -2.15 9.13 13.01
C GLN A 127 -1.48 7.94 13.73
N GLN A 128 -0.21 8.07 14.15
CA GLN A 128 0.57 7.03 14.80
C GLN A 128 0.55 7.13 16.34
N ASN A 129 -0.14 8.10 16.94
CA ASN A 129 -0.12 8.35 18.38
C ASN A 129 -0.58 7.14 19.22
N GLU A 130 -1.63 6.46 18.78
CA GLU A 130 -2.17 5.27 19.48
C GLU A 130 -1.16 4.11 19.42
N LEU A 131 -0.58 3.88 18.24
CA LEU A 131 0.50 2.90 18.05
C LEU A 131 1.73 3.21 18.91
N ILE A 132 2.18 4.47 18.94
CA ILE A 132 3.32 4.91 19.77
C ILE A 132 3.02 4.66 21.25
N SER A 133 1.80 4.97 21.70
CA SER A 133 1.37 4.73 23.08
C SER A 133 1.35 3.24 23.42
N TYR A 134 0.86 2.41 22.51
CA TYR A 134 0.87 0.96 22.64
C TYR A 134 2.28 0.38 22.68
N LEU A 135 3.21 0.85 21.83
CA LEU A 135 4.60 0.38 21.80
C LEU A 135 5.31 0.61 23.15
N LYS A 136 4.94 1.65 23.91
CA LYS A 136 5.45 1.87 25.28
C LYS A 136 5.01 0.78 26.26
N LEU A 137 3.83 0.19 26.06
CA LEU A 137 3.37 -0.98 26.83
C LEU A 137 4.12 -2.24 26.37
N ALA A 138 4.27 -2.43 25.06
CA ALA A 138 4.94 -3.60 24.49
C ALA A 138 6.41 -3.71 24.92
N VAL A 139 7.16 -2.61 24.86
CA VAL A 139 8.57 -2.55 25.32
C VAL A 139 8.73 -2.84 26.81
N LYS A 140 7.70 -2.59 27.63
CA LYS A 140 7.69 -2.93 29.06
C LYS A 140 7.30 -4.38 29.33
N LEU A 141 7.11 -5.20 28.29
CA LEU A 141 6.57 -6.56 28.37
C LEU A 141 5.17 -6.60 29.02
N ALA A 142 4.43 -5.49 28.98
CA ALA A 142 3.06 -5.43 29.49
C ALA A 142 2.05 -5.96 28.46
N ALA A 143 2.39 -5.91 27.17
CA ALA A 143 1.61 -6.43 26.06
C ALA A 143 2.54 -7.02 24.97
N GLU A 144 2.04 -7.87 24.09
CA GLU A 144 2.75 -8.30 22.89
C GLU A 144 2.95 -7.12 21.93
N PHE A 145 3.96 -7.20 21.05
CA PHE A 145 4.10 -6.21 19.98
C PHE A 145 2.90 -6.27 19.03
N PRO A 146 2.54 -5.13 18.39
CA PRO A 146 1.46 -5.08 17.42
C PRO A 146 1.58 -6.14 16.33
N ILE A 147 0.43 -6.62 15.85
CA ILE A 147 0.35 -7.61 14.78
C ILE A 147 -0.10 -6.89 13.51
N PHE A 148 0.54 -7.21 12.39
CA PHE A 148 0.10 -6.73 11.09
C PHE A 148 -1.07 -7.59 10.57
N ALA A 149 -2.13 -6.92 10.12
CA ALA A 149 -3.22 -7.54 9.38
C ALA A 149 -3.49 -6.75 8.09
N SER A 150 -3.78 -7.45 7.00
CA SER A 150 -4.26 -6.83 5.77
C SER A 150 -5.65 -7.37 5.46
N SER A 151 -6.54 -6.51 4.94
CA SER A 151 -7.90 -6.90 4.56
C SER A 151 -7.92 -8.02 3.50
N GLU A 152 -6.83 -8.18 2.76
CA GLU A 152 -6.69 -9.18 1.71
C GLU A 152 -6.02 -10.49 2.16
N ASN A 153 -5.63 -10.62 3.45
CA ASN A 153 -4.79 -11.72 3.96
C ASN A 153 -3.54 -11.97 3.08
N ARG A 154 -2.96 -10.88 2.60
CA ARG A 154 -1.85 -10.87 1.66
C ARG A 154 -0.52 -10.75 2.37
N TYR A 155 0.22 -11.86 2.41
CA TYR A 155 1.62 -11.84 2.81
C TYR A 155 2.50 -11.06 1.81
N ASP A 156 2.01 -10.77 0.59
CA ASP A 156 2.66 -9.95 -0.43
C ASP A 156 2.47 -8.44 -0.24
N ALA A 157 1.66 -7.99 0.73
CA ALA A 157 1.53 -6.56 1.05
C ALA A 157 2.75 -6.02 1.84
N LEU A 158 3.54 -6.91 2.45
CA LEU A 158 4.80 -6.60 3.10
C LEU A 158 5.94 -7.24 2.30
N ILE A 159 6.73 -6.40 1.64
CA ILE A 159 7.88 -6.85 0.85
C ILE A 159 9.19 -6.49 1.56
N SER A 160 10.30 -7.11 1.15
CA SER A 160 11.61 -6.72 1.68
C SER A 160 11.97 -5.29 1.26
N ASN A 161 12.79 -4.61 2.05
CA ASN A 161 13.35 -3.31 1.68
C ASN A 161 14.09 -3.36 0.32
N GLU A 162 14.81 -4.45 0.02
CA GLU A 162 15.48 -4.64 -1.26
C GLU A 162 14.47 -4.67 -2.43
N GLU A 163 13.41 -5.46 -2.31
CA GLU A 163 12.37 -5.55 -3.33
C GLU A 163 11.66 -4.21 -3.53
N PHE A 164 11.39 -3.48 -2.45
CA PHE A 164 10.84 -2.14 -2.51
C PHE A 164 11.74 -1.16 -3.27
N ASN A 165 13.05 -1.17 -2.94
CA ASN A 165 14.03 -0.32 -3.61
C ASN A 165 14.11 -0.62 -5.11
N ASN A 166 14.06 -1.88 -5.49
CA ASN A 166 14.16 -2.33 -6.89
C ASN A 166 12.88 -2.06 -7.69
N THR A 167 11.71 -2.15 -7.06
CA THR A 167 10.43 -2.12 -7.77
C THR A 167 9.74 -0.77 -7.71
N TYR A 168 9.71 -0.12 -6.54
CA TYR A 168 8.83 1.01 -6.28
C TYR A 168 9.57 2.32 -6.04
N LYS A 169 10.70 2.30 -5.32
CA LYS A 169 11.35 3.52 -4.82
C LYS A 169 11.66 4.55 -5.91
N THR A 170 12.18 4.11 -7.05
CA THR A 170 12.51 5.02 -8.16
C THR A 170 11.29 5.72 -8.74
N TYR A 171 10.10 5.11 -8.67
CA TYR A 171 8.89 5.61 -9.31
C TYR A 171 7.91 6.31 -8.34
N PHE A 172 7.93 5.93 -7.06
CA PHE A 172 6.98 6.38 -6.05
C PHE A 172 7.65 6.87 -4.77
N ALA A 173 8.90 7.36 -4.85
CA ALA A 173 9.56 7.98 -3.71
C ALA A 173 8.63 9.05 -3.11
N VAL A 174 8.44 9.03 -1.79
CA VAL A 174 7.54 9.96 -1.09
C VAL A 174 8.18 11.34 -1.05
N THR A 175 7.97 12.11 -2.11
CA THR A 175 8.29 13.53 -2.24
C THR A 175 7.00 14.33 -2.39
N GLU A 176 7.05 15.66 -2.24
CA GLU A 176 5.90 16.54 -2.52
C GLU A 176 5.31 16.27 -3.91
N ASP A 177 6.19 16.13 -4.91
CA ASP A 177 5.81 15.82 -6.29
C ASP A 177 5.14 14.47 -6.46
N ASN A 178 5.41 13.47 -5.63
CA ASN A 178 5.00 12.08 -5.85
C ASN A 178 4.01 11.55 -4.82
N TYR A 179 3.70 12.32 -3.77
CA TYR A 179 2.76 11.91 -2.74
C TYR A 179 1.40 11.52 -3.34
N GLY A 180 0.90 12.28 -4.32
CA GLY A 180 -0.34 11.96 -5.02
C GLY A 180 -0.37 10.56 -5.64
N ILE A 181 0.69 10.18 -6.37
CA ILE A 181 0.76 8.86 -7.02
C ILE A 181 1.07 7.72 -6.05
N SER A 182 1.75 7.99 -4.92
CA SER A 182 2.05 6.97 -3.91
C SER A 182 0.79 6.52 -3.14
N GLN A 183 -0.26 7.34 -3.12
CA GLN A 183 -1.55 7.01 -2.52
C GLN A 183 -2.49 6.23 -3.46
N LEU A 184 -2.08 5.95 -4.70
CA LEU A 184 -2.90 5.18 -5.65
C LEU A 184 -2.95 3.69 -5.27
N PRO A 185 -4.01 2.96 -5.62
CA PRO A 185 -4.06 1.51 -5.41
C PRO A 185 -2.90 0.77 -6.08
N SER A 186 -2.51 -0.34 -5.50
CA SER A 186 -1.35 -1.16 -5.85
C SER A 186 -1.41 -1.60 -7.31
N ASP A 187 -2.59 -2.00 -7.79
CA ASP A 187 -2.76 -2.40 -9.18
C ASP A 187 -2.64 -1.21 -10.15
N VAL A 188 -3.03 0.01 -9.74
CA VAL A 188 -2.77 1.22 -10.53
C VAL A 188 -1.27 1.54 -10.54
N LYS A 189 -0.59 1.42 -9.40
CA LYS A 189 0.88 1.59 -9.32
C LYS A 189 1.62 0.64 -10.27
N LYS A 190 1.20 -0.63 -10.33
CA LYS A 190 1.76 -1.59 -11.30
C LYS A 190 1.57 -1.12 -12.74
N LYS A 191 0.38 -0.65 -13.12
CA LYS A 191 0.14 -0.08 -14.47
C LYS A 191 1.02 1.13 -14.78
N ILE A 192 1.29 1.98 -13.78
CA ILE A 192 2.20 3.12 -13.93
C ILE A 192 3.65 2.65 -14.14
N ILE A 193 4.09 1.63 -13.41
CA ILE A 193 5.42 1.01 -13.62
C ILE A 193 5.51 0.46 -15.05
N ASP A 194 4.53 -0.33 -15.48
CA ASP A 194 4.47 -0.89 -16.83
C ASP A 194 4.54 0.23 -17.89
N PHE A 195 3.79 1.31 -17.69
CA PHE A 195 3.84 2.49 -18.56
C PHE A 195 5.25 3.12 -18.58
N TYR A 196 5.86 3.38 -17.43
CA TYR A 196 7.20 3.96 -17.35
C TYR A 196 8.31 3.10 -17.95
N GLN A 197 8.07 1.80 -18.11
CA GLN A 197 8.97 0.83 -18.73
C GLN A 197 8.67 0.60 -20.22
N SER A 198 7.58 1.16 -20.74
CA SER A 198 7.24 1.09 -22.17
C SER A 198 7.98 2.14 -23.00
N ASP A 199 8.16 1.87 -24.30
CA ASP A 199 8.79 2.80 -25.26
C ASP A 199 8.10 4.17 -25.32
N GLN A 200 6.81 4.25 -24.98
CA GLN A 200 6.07 5.51 -24.98
C GLN A 200 6.18 6.23 -23.64
N GLY A 201 6.18 5.51 -22.52
CA GLY A 201 6.15 6.10 -21.17
C GLY A 201 7.53 6.33 -20.56
N ASP A 202 8.61 5.84 -21.18
CA ASP A 202 9.97 6.11 -20.75
C ASP A 202 10.28 7.63 -20.75
N GLU A 203 9.68 8.43 -21.62
CA GLU A 203 9.83 9.87 -21.72
C GLU A 203 8.95 10.67 -20.72
N TYR A 204 8.01 10.03 -20.02
CA TYR A 204 7.02 10.72 -19.19
C TYR A 204 7.15 10.38 -17.71
N ARG A 205 6.97 11.36 -16.81
CA ARG A 205 6.94 11.17 -15.36
C ARG A 205 5.88 12.03 -14.72
N TYR A 206 5.33 11.55 -13.62
CA TYR A 206 4.53 12.38 -12.73
C TYR A 206 5.45 13.39 -12.05
N LYS A 207 5.10 14.67 -12.13
CA LYS A 207 5.87 15.79 -11.58
C LYS A 207 4.96 17.00 -11.49
N ILE A 208 4.95 17.69 -10.36
CA ILE A 208 4.22 18.95 -10.23
C ILE A 208 5.10 20.07 -10.81
N LYS A 209 4.56 20.91 -11.70
CA LYS A 209 5.27 22.06 -12.29
C LYS A 209 4.59 23.38 -11.93
N GLY A 210 5.40 24.38 -11.56
CA GLY A 210 4.91 25.73 -11.27
C GLY A 210 3.91 25.74 -10.11
N GLU A 211 2.72 26.28 -10.35
CA GLU A 211 1.63 26.38 -9.38
C GLU A 211 0.64 25.19 -9.45
N GLN A 212 0.98 24.14 -10.19
CA GLN A 212 0.14 22.93 -10.22
C GLN A 212 0.05 22.29 -8.84
N THR A 213 -1.04 21.58 -8.60
CA THR A 213 -1.24 20.73 -7.43
C THR A 213 -1.48 19.30 -7.86
N SER A 214 -1.42 18.35 -6.91
CA SER A 214 -1.73 16.95 -7.21
C SER A 214 -3.13 16.76 -7.81
N THR A 215 -4.10 17.60 -7.45
CA THR A 215 -5.47 17.51 -7.99
C THR A 215 -5.58 18.01 -9.43
N ASP A 216 -4.62 18.79 -9.92
CA ASP A 216 -4.58 19.19 -11.33
C ASP A 216 -4.01 18.08 -12.23
N LEU A 217 -3.31 17.10 -11.65
CA LEU A 217 -2.64 16.00 -12.37
C LEU A 217 -3.26 14.63 -12.10
N ILE A 218 -3.96 14.46 -10.98
CA ILE A 218 -4.67 13.22 -10.63
C ILE A 218 -6.12 13.55 -10.38
N TRP A 219 -6.98 12.90 -11.14
CA TRP A 219 -8.42 12.93 -10.96
C TRP A 219 -8.89 11.57 -10.43
N LYS A 220 -9.86 11.58 -9.52
CA LYS A 220 -10.51 10.40 -8.96
C LYS A 220 -12.02 10.58 -8.87
N GLY A 221 -12.76 9.54 -9.26
CA GLY A 221 -14.23 9.53 -9.22
C GLY A 221 -14.85 8.28 -9.85
N GLU A 222 -16.13 8.39 -10.19
CA GLU A 222 -17.02 7.31 -10.63
C GLU A 222 -17.30 7.43 -12.15
N LEU A 223 -16.28 7.20 -13.00
CA LEU A 223 -16.37 7.39 -14.47
C LEU A 223 -17.27 6.36 -15.16
N THR A 224 -17.24 5.10 -14.70
CA THR A 224 -17.94 3.99 -15.36
C THR A 224 -19.06 3.39 -14.50
N GLY A 225 -19.42 4.04 -13.40
CA GLY A 225 -20.54 3.64 -12.55
C GLY A 225 -20.36 3.89 -11.06
N LYS A 226 -21.50 3.89 -10.35
CA LYS A 226 -21.58 4.23 -8.94
C LYS A 226 -20.73 3.30 -8.05
N GLY A 227 -20.01 3.89 -7.09
CA GLY A 227 -19.15 3.18 -6.14
C GLY A 227 -17.82 2.70 -6.71
N LYS A 228 -17.53 2.98 -7.99
CA LYS A 228 -16.24 2.68 -8.60
C LYS A 228 -15.22 3.77 -8.25
N LYS A 229 -13.98 3.37 -7.96
CA LYS A 229 -12.88 4.30 -7.68
C LYS A 229 -11.92 4.23 -8.85
N GLU A 230 -12.03 5.18 -9.77
CA GLU A 230 -11.32 5.21 -11.04
C GLU A 230 -10.43 6.44 -11.11
N PHE A 231 -9.42 6.41 -11.96
CA PHE A 231 -8.32 7.37 -11.90
C PHE A 231 -7.98 7.90 -13.29
N ALA A 232 -7.79 9.20 -13.39
CA ALA A 232 -7.10 9.81 -14.52
C ALA A 232 -5.79 10.41 -14.02
N ILE A 233 -4.70 10.15 -14.73
CA ILE A 233 -3.37 10.58 -14.33
C ILE A 233 -2.70 11.25 -15.51
N LEU A 234 -2.27 12.48 -15.28
CA LEU A 234 -1.56 13.29 -16.24
C LEU A 234 -0.06 13.25 -15.93
N PHE A 235 0.72 12.71 -16.87
CA PHE A 235 2.17 12.63 -16.78
C PHE A 235 2.80 13.72 -17.64
N ASN A 236 3.89 14.30 -17.17
CA ASN A 236 4.65 15.32 -17.87
C ASN A 236 5.77 14.66 -18.66
N LYS A 237 6.14 15.22 -19.82
CA LYS A 237 7.41 14.87 -20.44
C LYS A 237 8.56 15.24 -19.50
N LYS A 238 9.59 14.38 -19.45
CA LYS A 238 10.80 14.57 -18.62
C LYS A 238 11.54 15.86 -18.94
N SER A 239 11.45 16.34 -20.18
CA SER A 239 12.02 17.63 -20.58
C SER A 239 11.24 18.76 -19.93
N ASP A 240 11.92 19.63 -19.16
CA ASP A 240 11.32 20.83 -18.59
C ASP A 240 11.09 21.94 -19.64
N LEU A 241 11.60 21.78 -20.86
CA LEU A 241 11.47 22.75 -21.96
C LEU A 241 10.21 22.56 -22.81
N GLU A 242 9.54 21.41 -22.68
CA GLU A 242 8.35 21.09 -23.48
C GLU A 242 7.14 20.89 -22.56
N ASP A 243 6.08 21.66 -22.80
CA ASP A 243 4.76 21.47 -22.17
C ASP A 243 3.99 20.36 -22.88
N ARG A 244 4.54 19.14 -22.81
CA ARG A 244 3.90 17.94 -23.34
C ARG A 244 3.42 17.04 -22.20
N TYR A 245 2.19 16.60 -22.31
CA TYR A 245 1.51 15.79 -21.30
C TYR A 245 0.96 14.50 -21.90
N MET A 246 0.92 13.45 -21.10
CA MET A 246 0.26 12.18 -21.40
C MET A 246 -0.85 11.96 -20.39
N LEU A 247 -2.09 11.87 -20.84
CA LEU A 247 -3.20 11.47 -19.98
C LEU A 247 -3.42 9.97 -20.11
N LEU A 248 -3.49 9.26 -18.98
CA LEU A 248 -3.94 7.87 -18.90
C LEU A 248 -5.16 7.80 -17.98
N VAL A 249 -6.25 7.19 -18.44
CA VAL A 249 -7.47 7.00 -17.64
C VAL A 249 -7.71 5.52 -17.42
N TYR A 250 -7.76 5.13 -16.15
CA TYR A 250 -7.94 3.77 -15.68
C TYR A 250 -9.33 3.59 -15.06
N ALA A 251 -10.14 2.74 -15.70
CA ALA A 251 -11.40 2.27 -15.15
C ALA A 251 -11.20 0.97 -14.35
N THR A 252 -12.16 0.64 -13.50
CA THR A 252 -12.13 -0.60 -12.72
C THR A 252 -13.12 -1.61 -13.27
N LYS A 253 -12.65 -2.84 -13.53
CA LYS A 253 -13.52 -3.99 -13.78
C LYS A 253 -14.07 -4.46 -12.45
N ASN A 254 -15.35 -4.19 -12.21
CA ASN A 254 -16.03 -4.76 -11.06
C ASN A 254 -16.46 -6.21 -11.40
N LEU A 255 -15.55 -7.16 -11.22
CA LEU A 255 -15.87 -8.57 -11.35
C LEU A 255 -16.29 -9.12 -9.97
N PRO A 256 -17.53 -9.60 -9.79
CA PRO A 256 -18.07 -9.96 -8.48
C PRO A 256 -17.32 -11.12 -7.78
N TYR A 257 -16.46 -11.82 -8.51
CA TYR A 257 -15.65 -12.94 -8.01
C TYR A 257 -14.18 -12.57 -7.78
N GLN A 258 -13.74 -11.40 -8.25
CA GLN A 258 -12.38 -10.93 -8.01
C GLN A 258 -12.37 -10.12 -6.72
N LYS A 259 -11.56 -10.57 -5.76
CA LYS A 259 -11.27 -9.79 -4.55
C LYS A 259 -10.50 -8.51 -4.87
N ASN A 260 -9.80 -8.48 -6.02
CA ASN A 260 -9.05 -7.34 -6.52
C ASN A 260 -9.84 -6.52 -7.53
N LYS A 261 -9.64 -5.21 -7.46
CA LYS A 261 -10.04 -4.29 -8.52
C LYS A 261 -9.01 -4.35 -9.62
N ASP A 262 -9.34 -5.03 -10.72
CA ASP A 262 -8.53 -4.95 -11.93
C ASP A 262 -8.75 -3.60 -12.61
N TYR A 263 -7.65 -2.89 -12.89
CA TYR A 263 -7.66 -1.59 -13.55
C TYR A 263 -7.22 -1.73 -15.02
N TYR A 264 -7.98 -1.14 -15.93
CA TYR A 264 -7.69 -1.16 -17.36
C TYR A 264 -7.81 0.23 -17.98
N LEU A 265 -7.05 0.46 -19.05
CA LEU A 265 -7.00 1.73 -19.74
C LEU A 265 -8.27 1.92 -20.58
N VAL A 266 -9.01 3.00 -20.33
CA VAL A 266 -10.20 3.41 -21.09
C VAL A 266 -9.97 4.68 -21.91
N TYR A 267 -8.82 5.33 -21.72
CA TYR A 267 -8.42 6.50 -22.50
C TYR A 267 -6.91 6.72 -22.41
N ASN A 268 -6.30 7.14 -23.51
CA ASN A 268 -5.00 7.78 -23.52
C ASN A 268 -4.90 8.86 -24.59
N GLU A 269 -4.13 9.92 -24.31
CA GLU A 269 -3.87 10.98 -25.28
C GLU A 269 -2.60 11.76 -24.92
N ILE A 270 -1.86 12.19 -25.95
CA ILE A 270 -0.76 13.13 -25.83
C ILE A 270 -1.28 14.54 -26.10
N PHE A 271 -1.01 15.45 -25.19
CA PHE A 271 -1.25 16.87 -25.34
C PHE A 271 0.08 17.59 -25.58
N TYR A 272 0.11 18.48 -26.57
CA TYR A 272 1.31 19.24 -26.94
C TYR A 272 1.38 20.63 -26.30
N ASP A 273 0.37 20.96 -25.50
CA ASP A 273 0.25 22.18 -24.73
C ASP A 273 -0.15 21.86 -23.28
N ARG A 274 -0.05 22.86 -22.40
CA ARG A 274 -0.47 22.74 -21.01
C ARG A 274 -1.93 22.34 -20.90
N VAL A 275 -2.17 21.22 -20.23
CA VAL A 275 -3.49 20.71 -19.86
C VAL A 275 -3.57 20.47 -18.35
N LEU A 276 -4.72 20.77 -17.76
CA LEU A 276 -5.02 20.49 -16.36
C LEU A 276 -6.30 19.67 -16.26
N LEU A 277 -6.37 18.78 -15.27
CA LEU A 277 -7.56 18.02 -14.94
C LEU A 277 -8.44 18.82 -13.97
N LYS A 278 -9.71 19.00 -14.30
CA LYS A 278 -10.73 19.54 -13.38
C LYS A 278 -11.87 18.55 -13.17
N HIS A 279 -12.48 18.66 -12.00
CA HIS A 279 -13.54 17.74 -11.56
C HIS A 279 -14.91 18.12 -12.13
N LEU A 280 -15.56 17.18 -12.80
CA LEU A 280 -17.02 17.16 -13.00
C LEU A 280 -17.58 16.08 -12.07
N LYS A 281 -18.08 16.47 -10.90
CA LYS A 281 -18.57 15.52 -9.87
C LYS A 281 -20.09 15.53 -9.80
N PHE A 282 -20.69 14.34 -9.77
CA PHE A 282 -22.15 14.15 -9.80
C PHE A 282 -22.83 14.13 -8.43
N SER A 283 -22.08 14.10 -7.30
CA SER A 283 -22.72 14.18 -5.98
C SER A 283 -21.81 14.73 -4.86
N ILE A 284 -22.15 15.91 -4.34
CA ILE A 284 -22.40 16.29 -2.93
C ILE A 284 -22.41 17.83 -2.84
N GLU A 285 -23.31 18.38 -2.01
CA GLU A 285 -23.51 19.80 -1.71
C GLU A 285 -22.20 20.57 -1.49
N GLY A 286 -22.04 21.73 -2.13
CA GLY A 286 -21.13 22.75 -1.59
C GLY A 286 -20.52 23.77 -2.53
N GLU A 287 -20.22 23.46 -3.80
CA GLU A 287 -19.52 24.40 -4.69
C GLU A 287 -20.00 24.26 -6.15
N ASP A 288 -19.82 25.30 -6.97
CA ASP A 288 -20.36 25.39 -8.34
C ASP A 288 -19.78 24.30 -9.27
N TYR A 289 -20.59 23.26 -9.55
CA TYR A 289 -20.20 22.17 -10.46
C TYR A 289 -20.88 22.31 -11.83
N ILE A 290 -20.12 22.05 -12.89
CA ILE A 290 -20.66 21.90 -14.25
C ILE A 290 -21.37 20.53 -14.31
N ASN A 291 -22.70 20.55 -14.28
CA ASN A 291 -23.51 19.34 -14.30
C ASN A 291 -24.04 18.99 -15.70
N GLU A 292 -23.94 19.94 -16.63
CA GLU A 292 -24.36 19.78 -18.02
C GLU A 292 -23.20 20.19 -18.93
N VAL A 293 -22.89 19.33 -19.90
CA VAL A 293 -21.78 19.50 -20.84
C VAL A 293 -22.28 19.33 -22.27
N TYR A 294 -21.58 19.90 -23.23
CA TYR A 294 -21.85 19.59 -24.63
C TYR A 294 -21.31 18.19 -24.94
N MET A 295 -22.19 17.32 -25.47
CA MET A 295 -21.85 15.95 -25.90
C MET A 295 -22.01 15.78 -27.42
N GLY A 296 -21.62 16.82 -28.17
CA GLY A 296 -21.76 16.87 -29.63
C GLY A 296 -23.12 17.37 -30.13
N ASN A 297 -23.90 17.98 -29.25
CA ASN A 297 -25.25 18.51 -29.54
C ASN A 297 -25.29 20.03 -29.33
N GLU A 298 -26.35 20.68 -29.80
CA GLU A 298 -26.54 22.13 -29.61
C GLU A 298 -26.81 22.51 -28.13
N ASN A 299 -27.41 21.59 -27.37
CA ASN A 299 -27.73 21.80 -25.96
C ASN A 299 -26.78 20.99 -25.09
N LYS A 300 -26.54 21.51 -23.88
CA LYS A 300 -25.83 20.77 -22.85
C LYS A 300 -26.74 19.69 -22.28
N GLU A 301 -26.12 18.58 -21.90
CA GLU A 301 -26.79 17.42 -21.34
C GLU A 301 -26.02 16.92 -20.12
N MET A 302 -26.74 16.26 -19.20
CA MET A 302 -26.16 15.63 -18.02
C MET A 302 -25.65 14.24 -18.39
N PRO A 303 -24.32 13.96 -18.33
CA PRO A 303 -23.82 12.64 -18.62
C PRO A 303 -24.22 11.64 -17.52
N LYS A 304 -24.18 10.36 -17.86
CA LYS A 304 -24.65 9.27 -16.99
C LYS A 304 -23.78 9.06 -15.74
N TYR A 305 -22.50 9.39 -15.85
CA TYR A 305 -21.44 9.16 -14.85
C TYR A 305 -20.53 10.39 -14.76
N ASP A 306 -19.60 10.38 -13.80
CA ASP A 306 -18.60 11.42 -13.67
C ASP A 306 -17.81 11.63 -14.97
N GLY A 307 -17.38 12.88 -15.19
CA GLY A 307 -16.56 13.28 -16.32
C GLY A 307 -15.27 13.96 -15.88
N ILE A 308 -14.35 14.12 -16.82
CA ILE A 308 -13.09 14.84 -16.59
C ILE A 308 -13.09 16.05 -17.51
N LEU A 309 -13.08 17.26 -16.94
CA LEU A 309 -12.87 18.48 -17.71
C LEU A 309 -11.36 18.67 -17.92
N LEU A 310 -10.97 18.79 -19.17
CA LEU A 310 -9.62 19.08 -19.62
C LEU A 310 -9.54 20.57 -19.94
N GLN A 311 -8.82 21.31 -19.10
CA GLN A 311 -8.57 22.73 -19.34
C GLN A 311 -7.26 22.88 -20.11
N GLN A 312 -7.33 23.42 -21.32
CA GLN A 312 -6.19 23.55 -22.21
C GLN A 312 -5.89 25.01 -22.51
N MET A 313 -4.60 25.38 -22.46
CA MET A 313 -4.20 26.74 -22.75
C MET A 313 -4.37 27.06 -24.24
N ASN A 314 -5.03 28.18 -24.56
CA ASN A 314 -5.30 28.66 -25.93
C ASN A 314 -6.16 27.72 -26.80
N MET A 315 -6.85 26.75 -26.19
CA MET A 315 -7.77 25.85 -26.87
C MET A 315 -9.12 25.87 -26.17
N THR A 316 -10.14 25.40 -26.87
CA THR A 316 -11.44 25.14 -26.27
C THR A 316 -11.32 24.01 -25.25
N ASP A 317 -11.89 24.19 -24.06
CA ASP A 317 -11.94 23.15 -23.04
C ASP A 317 -12.66 21.90 -23.57
N GLU A 318 -12.19 20.72 -23.16
CA GLU A 318 -12.75 19.44 -23.58
C GLU A 318 -13.26 18.66 -22.36
N VAL A 319 -14.26 17.80 -22.55
CA VAL A 319 -14.70 16.86 -21.52
C VAL A 319 -14.52 15.43 -21.97
N LEU A 320 -14.01 14.59 -21.08
CA LEU A 320 -14.05 13.14 -21.22
C LEU A 320 -15.26 12.58 -20.49
N VAL A 321 -16.13 11.90 -21.24
CA VAL A 321 -17.31 11.20 -20.71
C VAL A 321 -17.26 9.73 -21.13
N TYR A 322 -17.57 8.83 -20.21
CA TYR A 322 -17.56 7.40 -20.50
C TYR A 322 -18.71 6.97 -21.43
N ASN A 323 -18.38 6.17 -22.45
CA ASN A 323 -19.34 5.60 -23.39
C ASN A 323 -19.41 4.08 -23.26
N GLU A 324 -20.52 3.58 -22.70
CA GLU A 324 -20.74 2.15 -22.44
C GLU A 324 -20.72 1.27 -23.70
N LYS A 325 -21.10 1.82 -24.86
CA LYS A 325 -21.14 1.05 -26.11
C LYS A 325 -19.74 0.66 -26.59
N PHE A 326 -18.75 1.51 -26.30
CA PHE A 326 -17.37 1.35 -26.77
C PHE A 326 -16.40 1.01 -25.64
N ASP A 327 -16.86 0.96 -24.39
CA ASP A 327 -16.02 0.71 -23.20
C ASP A 327 -14.79 1.63 -23.15
N ARG A 328 -15.02 2.94 -23.38
CA ARG A 328 -13.96 3.96 -23.43
C ARG A 328 -14.47 5.33 -23.05
N MET A 329 -13.57 6.22 -22.66
CA MET A 329 -13.89 7.65 -22.58
C MET A 329 -13.97 8.25 -23.98
N VAL A 330 -14.95 9.11 -24.20
CA VAL A 330 -15.13 9.88 -25.42
C VAL A 330 -14.93 11.35 -25.09
N LYS A 331 -14.19 12.03 -25.96
CA LYS A 331 -13.84 13.43 -25.82
C LYS A 331 -14.86 14.31 -26.55
N TYR A 332 -15.32 15.36 -25.89
CA TYR A 332 -16.26 16.33 -26.46
C TYR A 332 -15.78 17.76 -26.20
N SER A 333 -15.70 18.55 -27.26
CA SER A 333 -15.44 20.00 -27.17
C SER A 333 -16.58 20.69 -26.43
N GLN A 334 -16.26 21.64 -25.54
CA GLN A 334 -17.25 22.40 -24.77
C GLN A 334 -17.85 23.57 -25.55
N LEU A 335 -18.30 23.29 -26.78
CA LEU A 335 -19.02 24.20 -27.66
C LEU A 335 -20.27 23.52 -28.24
N PRO A 336 -21.31 24.30 -28.59
CA PRO A 336 -22.46 23.79 -29.32
C PRO A 336 -22.06 23.31 -30.71
N GLU A 337 -22.77 22.28 -31.21
CA GLU A 337 -22.56 21.66 -32.52
C GLU A 337 -22.49 22.69 -33.67
N SER A 338 -23.35 23.71 -33.64
CA SER A 338 -23.38 24.77 -34.66
C SER A 338 -22.08 25.56 -34.80
N LYS A 339 -21.29 25.69 -33.73
CA LYS A 339 -19.98 26.36 -33.77
C LYS A 339 -18.90 25.41 -34.29
N LEU A 340 -18.95 24.15 -33.88
CA LEU A 340 -17.99 23.12 -34.32
C LEU A 340 -18.03 22.95 -35.84
N ASN A 341 -19.23 22.85 -36.43
CA ASN A 341 -19.39 22.67 -37.87
C ASN A 341 -18.81 23.84 -38.68
N ARG A 342 -18.92 25.08 -38.15
CA ARG A 342 -18.37 26.27 -38.82
C ARG A 342 -16.84 26.31 -38.78
N GLU A 343 -16.24 25.85 -37.68
CA GLU A 343 -14.79 25.76 -37.56
C GLU A 343 -14.23 24.73 -38.54
N THR A 344 -14.87 23.56 -38.68
CA THR A 344 -14.47 22.53 -39.66
C THR A 344 -14.60 23.03 -41.11
N GLU A 345 -15.70 23.70 -41.46
CA GLU A 345 -15.88 24.27 -42.81
C GLU A 345 -14.86 25.38 -43.12
N SER A 346 -14.34 26.07 -42.11
CA SER A 346 -13.33 27.13 -42.28
C SER A 346 -11.89 26.60 -42.37
N GLU A 347 -11.62 25.40 -41.88
CA GLU A 347 -10.31 24.74 -42.01
C GLU A 347 -10.17 23.94 -43.32
N GLU A 348 -11.28 23.53 -43.93
CA GLU A 348 -11.31 22.82 -45.22
C GLU A 348 -11.29 23.73 -46.46
N ASN A 349 -11.38 25.06 -46.29
CA ASN A 349 -11.32 26.08 -47.35
C ASN A 349 -10.06 26.94 -47.23
#